data_AF-A0A1G3F8C5-F1
#
_entry.id   AF-A0A1G3F8C5-F1
#
_cell.length_a   1.000
_cell.length_b   1.000
_cell.length_c   1.000
_cell.angle_alpha   90.00
_cell.angle_beta   90.00
_cell.angle_gamma   90.00
#
_symmetry.space_group_name_H-M   'P 1'
#
loop_
_entity.id
_entity.type
_entity.pdbx_description
1 polymer ?
#
loop_
_entity_poly.entity_id
_entity_poly.type
_entity_poly.pdbx_seq_one_letter_code
_entity_poly.pdbx_strand_id
1 'polypeptide(L)'
;MLTLTSGSAAAAPSGWQLQGSADGQHWSTLDTRRDERFAWPRQTRAFAVQAPGEYAYYRLQVDAAAANARRALAEIELLGADPR
;
A
#
# COMPACT_ATOMS: atom_id res chain seq x y z
N MET A 1 -5.50 -1.37 9.26
CA MET A 1 -4.07 -1.04 9.17
C MET A 1 -3.52 -1.61 7.88
N LEU A 2 -2.52 -0.97 7.27
CA LEU A 2 -1.77 -1.50 6.13
C LEU A 2 -0.35 -1.85 6.61
N THR A 3 0.14 -3.04 6.29
CA THR A 3 1.58 -3.34 6.38
C THR A 3 2.14 -3.52 4.97
N LEU A 4 3.35 -3.01 4.77
CA LEU A 4 4.11 -3.20 3.55
C LEU A 4 5.49 -3.73 3.92
N THR A 5 5.94 -4.79 3.24
CA THR A 5 7.30 -5.31 3.39
C THR A 5 8.12 -4.97 2.14
N SER A 6 9.26 -4.31 2.30
CA SER A 6 10.14 -3.96 1.18
C SER A 6 10.76 -5.20 0.52
N GLY A 7 11.07 -5.10 -0.77
CA GLY A 7 11.84 -6.14 -1.47
C GLY A 7 13.28 -6.29 -0.95
N SER A 8 13.96 -7.34 -1.40
CA SER A 8 15.37 -7.61 -1.04
C SER A 8 16.41 -6.89 -1.91
N ALA A 9 16.07 -6.53 -3.15
CA ALA A 9 17.03 -6.06 -4.15
C ALA A 9 16.64 -4.74 -4.83
N ALA A 10 15.36 -4.54 -5.16
CA ALA A 10 14.88 -3.28 -5.73
C ALA A 10 14.30 -2.38 -4.64
N ALA A 11 14.39 -1.06 -4.84
CA ALA A 11 13.84 -0.10 -3.91
C ALA A 11 12.32 -0.27 -3.77
N ALA A 12 11.78 -0.10 -2.56
CA ALA A 12 10.34 0.00 -2.38
C ALA A 12 9.79 1.26 -3.08
N PRO A 13 8.51 1.30 -3.45
CA PRO A 13 7.82 2.53 -3.77
C PRO A 13 7.91 3.52 -2.60
N SER A 14 8.06 4.81 -2.90
CA SER A 14 8.06 5.88 -1.88
C SER A 14 6.70 6.55 -1.72
N GLY A 15 5.75 6.27 -2.60
CA GLY A 15 4.40 6.80 -2.52
C GLY A 15 3.38 5.85 -3.12
N TRP A 16 2.17 5.93 -2.58
CA TRP A 16 1.04 5.08 -2.94
C TRP A 16 -0.28 5.68 -2.48
N GLN A 17 -1.36 5.19 -3.09
CA GLN A 17 -2.72 5.36 -2.62
C GLN A 17 -3.33 4.00 -2.29
N LEU A 18 -3.83 3.85 -1.06
CA LEU A 18 -4.72 2.74 -0.73
C LEU A 18 -6.14 3.17 -1.09
N GLN A 19 -6.84 2.34 -1.85
CA GLN A 19 -8.21 2.63 -2.29
C GLN A 19 -9.14 1.46 -1.98
N GLY A 20 -10.38 1.77 -1.65
CA GLY A 20 -11.46 0.83 -1.40
C GLY A 20 -12.59 1.00 -2.42
N SER A 21 -13.27 -0.09 -2.73
CA SER A 21 -14.43 -0.11 -3.61
C SER A 21 -15.45 -1.16 -3.18
N ALA A 22 -16.74 -0.83 -3.31
CA ALA A 22 -17.84 -1.77 -3.07
C ALA A 22 -18.13 -2.65 -4.30
N ASP A 23 -17.81 -2.18 -5.51
CA ASP A 23 -18.20 -2.79 -6.79
C ASP A 23 -17.02 -3.10 -7.73
N GLY A 24 -15.80 -2.73 -7.33
CA GLY A 24 -14.58 -2.86 -8.13
C GLY A 24 -14.44 -1.85 -9.27
N GLN A 25 -15.43 -0.96 -9.46
CA GLN A 25 -15.46 0.03 -10.53
C GLN A 25 -15.26 1.46 -10.00
N HIS A 26 -15.97 1.83 -8.94
CA HIS A 26 -15.87 3.13 -8.30
C HIS A 26 -14.96 3.04 -7.08
N TRP A 27 -13.87 3.81 -7.09
CA TRP A 27 -12.82 3.72 -6.09
C TRP A 27 -12.74 4.99 -5.25
N SER A 28 -12.73 4.83 -3.92
CA SER A 28 -12.49 5.89 -2.95
C SER A 28 -11.08 5.78 -2.39
N THR A 29 -10.35 6.89 -2.30
CA THR A 29 -9.02 6.92 -1.67
C THR A 29 -9.16 6.90 -0.15
N LEU A 30 -8.57 5.88 0.48
CA LEU A 30 -8.59 5.66 1.93
C LEU A 30 -7.35 6.21 2.63
N ASP A 31 -6.22 6.20 1.93
CA ASP A 31 -4.96 6.76 2.40
C ASP A 31 -4.08 7.18 1.22
N THR A 32 -3.25 8.20 1.42
CA THR A 32 -2.24 8.66 0.46
C THR A 32 -0.93 8.88 1.19
N ARG A 33 0.12 8.21 0.72
CA ARG A 33 1.48 8.31 1.26
C ARG A 33 2.45 8.78 0.21
N ARG A 34 3.44 9.56 0.65
CA ARG A 34 4.51 10.13 -0.18
C ARG A 34 5.79 10.17 0.64
N ASP A 35 6.92 10.18 -0.06
CA ASP A 35 8.26 10.30 0.51
C ASP A 35 8.61 9.27 1.59
N GLU A 36 7.91 8.12 1.58
CA GLU A 36 8.15 7.01 2.49
C GLU A 36 9.46 6.30 2.17
N ARG A 37 10.14 5.85 3.22
CA ARG A 37 11.44 5.18 3.12
C ARG A 37 11.45 3.86 3.87
N PHE A 38 12.10 2.86 3.30
CA PHE A 38 12.41 1.60 3.97
C PHE A 38 13.92 1.58 4.18
N ALA A 39 14.33 1.58 5.44
CA ALA A 39 15.73 1.78 5.85
C ALA A 39 16.60 0.55 5.54
N TRP A 40 16.00 -0.64 5.44
CA TRP A 40 16.70 -1.87 5.08
C TRP A 40 15.83 -2.78 4.18
N PRO A 41 16.46 -3.72 3.43
CA PRO A 41 15.73 -4.71 2.64
C PRO A 41 14.88 -5.64 3.52
N ARG A 42 13.73 -6.09 3.01
CA ARG A 42 12.77 -6.92 3.75
C ARG A 42 12.27 -6.29 5.06
N GLN A 43 12.23 -4.97 5.13
CA GLN A 43 11.64 -4.28 6.27
C GLN A 43 10.12 -4.26 6.13
N THR A 44 9.41 -4.76 7.14
CA THR A 44 7.98 -4.52 7.32
C THR A 44 7.76 -3.17 8.01
N ARG A 45 6.90 -2.33 7.43
CA ARG A 45 6.43 -1.09 8.06
C ARG A 45 4.91 -1.12 8.14
N ALA A 46 4.38 -0.66 9.28
CA ALA A 46 2.96 -0.52 9.54
C ALA A 46 2.51 0.93 9.36
N PHE A 47 1.34 1.10 8.74
CA PHE A 47 0.71 2.38 8.47
C PHE A 47 -0.75 2.35 8.93
N ALA A 48 -1.11 3.29 9.81
CA ALA A 48 -2.51 3.54 10.11
C ALA A 48 -3.19 4.10 8.85
N VAL A 49 -4.28 3.48 8.41
CA VAL A 49 -5.07 3.98 7.27
C VAL A 49 -5.82 5.20 7.73
N GLN A 50 -5.73 6.30 7.00
CA GLN A 50 -6.30 7.59 7.43
C GLN A 50 -7.83 7.57 7.48
N ALA A 51 -8.47 7.00 6.46
CA ALA A 51 -9.92 6.82 6.39
C ALA A 51 -10.23 5.33 6.16
N PRO A 52 -10.13 4.49 7.22
CA PRO A 52 -10.47 3.07 7.10
C PRO A 52 -11.98 2.92 6.88
N GLY A 53 -12.38 1.87 6.17
CA GLY A 53 -13.77 1.54 5.94
C GLY A 53 -13.91 0.10 5.46
N GLU A 54 -15.15 -0.38 5.38
CA GLU A 54 -15.46 -1.72 4.89
C GLU A 54 -15.73 -1.67 3.38
N TYR A 55 -14.95 -2.44 2.63
CA TYR A 55 -15.04 -2.53 1.18
C TYR A 55 -14.86 -3.97 0.73
N ALA A 56 -15.56 -4.36 -0.33
CA ALA A 56 -15.41 -5.68 -0.94
C ALA A 56 -14.08 -5.81 -1.71
N TYR A 57 -13.55 -4.69 -2.21
CA TYR A 57 -12.33 -4.63 -2.97
C TYR A 57 -11.39 -3.58 -2.40
N TYR A 58 -10.10 -3.92 -2.36
CA TYR A 58 -9.02 -2.99 -2.06
C TYR A 58 -7.98 -3.06 -3.16
N ARG A 59 -7.32 -1.94 -3.43
CA ARG A 59 -6.13 -1.89 -4.29
C ARG A 59 -5.11 -0.92 -3.73
N LEU A 60 -3.84 -1.25 -3.95
CA LEU A 60 -2.72 -0.38 -3.68
C LEU A 60 -2.18 0.15 -5.01
N GLN A 61 -2.39 1.44 -5.28
CA GLN A 61 -1.83 2.09 -6.45
C GLN A 61 -0.51 2.73 -6.06
N VAL A 62 0.60 2.19 -6.57
CA VAL A 62 1.95 2.74 -6.32
C VAL A 62 2.30 3.81 -7.34
N ASP A 63 3.08 4.80 -6.94
CA ASP A 63 3.53 5.86 -7.84
C ASP A 63 4.38 5.31 -8.99
N ALA A 64 4.29 5.99 -10.14
CA ALA A 64 5.09 5.65 -11.31
C ALA A 64 6.59 5.76 -10.97
N ALA A 65 7.35 4.72 -11.27
CA ALA A 65 8.79 4.79 -11.23
C ALA A 65 9.33 5.53 -12.47
N ALA A 66 10.49 6.17 -12.36
CA ALA A 66 11.22 6.67 -13.52
C ALA A 66 11.43 5.55 -14.55
N ALA A 67 11.51 5.89 -15.84
CA ALA A 67 11.72 4.92 -16.90
C ALA A 67 12.94 4.03 -16.56
N ASN A 68 12.73 2.70 -16.57
CA ASN A 68 13.69 1.65 -16.22
C ASN A 68 14.00 1.44 -14.72
N ALA A 69 13.40 2.20 -13.79
CA ALA A 69 13.55 1.95 -12.36
C ALA A 69 12.57 0.86 -11.89
N ARG A 70 13.09 -0.30 -11.46
CA ARG A 70 12.27 -1.33 -10.82
C ARG A 70 11.97 -0.93 -9.37
N ARG A 71 10.72 -1.15 -8.95
CA ARG A 71 10.30 -1.06 -7.56
C ARG A 71 9.77 -2.42 -7.10
N ALA A 72 9.96 -2.76 -5.83
CA ALA A 72 9.51 -4.04 -5.30
C ALA A 72 8.97 -3.94 -3.87
N LEU A 73 7.85 -4.62 -3.66
CA LEU A 73 7.33 -5.02 -2.36
C LEU A 73 7.40 -6.55 -2.29
N ALA A 74 7.76 -7.07 -1.12
CA ALA A 74 7.75 -8.50 -0.84
C ALA A 74 6.37 -8.97 -0.35
N GLU A 75 5.66 -8.11 0.37
CA GLU A 75 4.37 -8.44 1.00
C GLU A 75 3.51 -7.19 1.20
N ILE A 76 2.19 -7.40 1.16
CA ILE A 76 1.15 -6.42 1.43
C ILE A 76 0.11 -7.13 2.32
N GLU A 77 -0.18 -6.58 3.49
CA GLU A 77 -1.26 -7.10 4.34
C GLU A 77 -2.25 -5.98 4.69
N LEU A 78 -3.53 -6.31 4.63
CA LEU A 78 -4.64 -5.47 5.06
C LEU A 78 -5.24 -6.06 6.32
N LEU A 79 -5.06 -5.36 7.43
CA LEU A 79 -5.47 -5.81 8.75
C LEU A 79 -6.72 -5.02 9.16
N GLY A 80 -7.88 -5.65 9.03
CA GLY A 80 -9.17 -5.14 9.47
C GLY A 80 -9.57 -5.69 10.84
N ALA A 81 -10.56 -5.07 11.47
CA ALA A 81 -11.28 -5.73 12.55
C ALA A 81 -12.18 -6.83 11.95
N ASP A 82 -12.53 -7.83 12.74
CA ASP A 82 -13.51 -8.83 12.31
C ASP A 82 -14.81 -8.14 11.87
N PRO A 83 -15.30 -8.42 10.64
CA PRO A 83 -16.62 -7.99 10.24
C PRO A 83 -17.63 -8.71 11.14
N ARG A 84 -18.40 -7.93 11.91
CA ARG A 84 -19.47 -8.48 12.77
C ARG A 84 -20.71 -8.82 11.97
#